data_AF-A0A0R3TXB4-F1
#
_entry.id   AF-A0A0R3TXB4-F1
#
_cell.length_a   1.000
_cell.length_b   1.000
_cell.length_c   1.000
_cell.angle_alpha   90.00
_cell.angle_beta   90.00
_cell.angle_gamma   90.00
#
_symmetry.space_group_name_H-M   'P 1'
#
loop_
_entity.id
_entity.type
_entity.pdbx_description
1 polymer ?
#
loop_
_entity_poly.entity_id
_entity_poly.type
_entity_poly.pdbx_seq_one_letter_code
_entity_poly.pdbx_strand_id
1 'polypeptide(L)'
;MPKTESTEVSLPTAGSQVQESGYLLQEYYKYKKYHEDDEDDNKAYKEKLFKGISVILADLDVMLSETKGEYAASTEVTIADFYMLDFIDFLRANKPECLESYPSLARWRKHLMANNQSVARFTASRTWLLI
;
A
#
# COMPACT_ATOMS: atom_id res chain seq x y z
N MET A 1 -41.12 16.21 -9.57
CA MET A 1 -40.01 15.77 -8.70
C MET A 1 -39.36 14.57 -9.37
N PRO A 2 -38.06 14.59 -9.68
CA PRO A 2 -37.39 13.42 -10.23
C PRO A 2 -37.10 12.41 -9.11
N LYS A 3 -37.39 11.13 -9.38
CA LYS A 3 -37.04 10.01 -8.50
C LYS A 3 -35.54 9.74 -8.65
N THR A 4 -34.81 9.78 -7.54
CA THR A 4 -33.43 9.31 -7.48
C THR A 4 -33.44 7.78 -7.49
N GLU A 5 -33.02 7.19 -8.61
CA GLU A 5 -32.66 5.77 -8.68
C GLU A 5 -31.36 5.58 -7.91
N SER A 6 -31.43 4.80 -6.83
CA SER A 6 -30.27 4.28 -6.12
C SER A 6 -29.64 3.19 -6.98
N THR A 7 -28.56 3.51 -7.68
CA THR A 7 -27.76 2.52 -8.38
C THR A 7 -27.06 1.64 -7.35
N GLU A 8 -27.59 0.44 -7.11
CA GLU A 8 -26.87 -0.62 -6.41
C GLU A 8 -25.61 -0.96 -7.20
N VAL A 9 -24.46 -0.62 -6.63
CA VAL A 9 -23.16 -1.07 -7.14
C VAL A 9 -23.03 -2.54 -6.74
N SER A 10 -23.29 -3.43 -7.70
CA SER A 10 -23.05 -4.86 -7.52
C SER A 10 -21.55 -5.12 -7.50
N LEU A 11 -21.02 -5.54 -6.35
CA LEU A 11 -19.64 -5.96 -6.20
C LEU A 11 -19.42 -7.30 -6.92
N PRO A 12 -18.28 -7.53 -7.60
CA PRO A 12 -18.06 -8.76 -8.32
C PRO A 12 -17.97 -9.96 -7.37
N THR A 13 -18.94 -10.86 -7.44
CA THR A 13 -18.88 -12.20 -6.85
C THR A 13 -18.09 -13.12 -7.76
N ALA A 14 -16.77 -13.17 -7.57
CA ALA A 14 -15.91 -14.18 -8.16
C ALA A 14 -14.74 -14.48 -7.22
N GLY A 15 -14.94 -15.39 -6.26
CA GLY A 15 -13.88 -16.14 -5.57
C GLY A 15 -12.61 -15.37 -5.16
N SER A 16 -12.71 -14.09 -4.79
CA SER A 16 -11.54 -13.33 -4.36
C SER A 16 -11.16 -13.82 -2.97
N GLN A 17 -10.12 -14.63 -2.89
CA GLN A 17 -9.39 -14.77 -1.64
C GLN A 17 -8.99 -13.37 -1.21
N VAL A 18 -9.53 -12.91 -0.08
CA VAL A 18 -9.15 -11.62 0.50
C VAL A 18 -7.64 -11.67 0.73
N GLN A 19 -6.88 -10.92 -0.08
CA GLN A 19 -5.45 -10.76 0.12
C GLN A 19 -5.21 -9.67 1.13
N GLU A 20 -4.92 -10.06 2.37
CA GLU A 20 -4.58 -9.11 3.42
C GLU A 20 -3.06 -8.90 3.44
N SER A 21 -2.64 -7.64 3.32
CA SER A 21 -1.23 -7.25 3.47
C SER A 21 -0.66 -7.66 4.84
N GLY A 22 -1.51 -7.72 5.88
CA GLY A 22 -1.13 -8.14 7.22
C GLY A 22 -0.56 -9.56 7.29
N TYR A 23 -1.15 -10.53 6.57
CA TYR A 23 -0.63 -11.91 6.54
C TYR A 23 0.74 -11.98 5.86
N LEU A 24 0.90 -11.30 4.72
CA LEU A 24 2.17 -11.28 3.98
C LEU A 24 3.30 -10.68 4.82
N LEU A 25 3.02 -9.58 5.54
CA LEU A 25 4.00 -8.97 6.44
C LEU A 25 4.30 -9.85 7.66
N GLN A 26 3.29 -10.51 8.23
CA GLN A 26 3.50 -11.41 9.36
C GLN A 26 4.36 -12.62 8.97
N GLU A 27 4.12 -13.20 7.79
CA GLU A 27 4.97 -14.28 7.27
C GLU A 27 6.40 -13.81 7.08
N TYR A 28 6.61 -12.59 6.55
CA TYR A 28 7.94 -12.02 6.39
C TYR A 28 8.70 -11.90 7.72
N TYR A 29 8.07 -11.31 8.75
CA TYR A 29 8.71 -11.19 10.06
C TYR A 29 8.97 -12.55 10.72
N LYS A 30 8.09 -13.54 10.51
CA LYS A 30 8.32 -14.92 10.99
C LYS A 30 9.51 -15.54 10.27
N TYR A 31 9.54 -15.48 8.94
CA TYR A 31 10.61 -16.08 8.14
C TYR A 31 11.97 -15.49 8.50
N LYS A 32 12.10 -14.16 8.53
CA LYS A 32 13.34 -13.49 8.92
C LYS A 32 13.88 -13.98 10.26
N LYS A 33 13.01 -14.08 11.28
CA LYS A 33 13.40 -14.51 12.63
C LYS A 33 14.10 -15.88 12.66
N TYR A 34 13.79 -16.77 11.72
CA TYR A 34 14.32 -18.14 11.71
C TYR A 34 15.40 -18.38 10.64
N HIS A 35 15.63 -17.43 9.75
CA HIS A 35 16.48 -17.60 8.56
C HIS A 35 17.40 -16.39 8.30
N GLU A 36 17.78 -15.63 9.33
CA GLU A 36 18.56 -14.39 9.18
C GLU A 36 19.98 -14.62 8.60
N ASP A 37 20.53 -15.83 8.74
CA ASP A 37 21.89 -16.17 8.35
C ASP A 37 22.03 -16.77 6.93
N ASP A 38 20.92 -16.95 6.19
CA ASP A 38 20.93 -17.52 4.82
C ASP A 38 20.53 -16.46 3.77
N GLU A 39 21.53 -15.84 3.13
CA GLU A 39 21.33 -14.71 2.21
C GLU A 39 20.56 -15.08 0.93
N ASP A 40 20.79 -16.28 0.39
CA ASP A 40 20.15 -16.72 -0.86
C ASP A 40 18.66 -17.05 -0.63
N ASP A 41 18.37 -17.71 0.49
CA ASP A 41 17.02 -18.03 0.93
C ASP A 41 16.21 -16.75 1.26
N ASN A 42 16.84 -15.78 1.91
CA ASN A 42 16.25 -14.47 2.20
C ASN A 42 15.92 -13.69 0.91
N LYS A 43 16.81 -13.73 -0.08
CA LYS A 43 16.56 -13.09 -1.39
C LYS A 43 15.37 -13.72 -2.10
N ALA A 44 15.32 -15.05 -2.21
CA ALA A 44 14.21 -15.76 -2.86
C ALA A 44 12.87 -15.50 -2.14
N TYR A 45 12.89 -15.42 -0.81
CA TYR A 45 11.72 -15.10 -0.02
C TYR A 45 11.25 -13.66 -0.23
N LYS A 46 12.15 -12.67 -0.25
CA LYS A 46 11.83 -11.27 -0.58
C LYS A 46 11.19 -11.17 -1.96
N GLU A 47 11.72 -11.85 -2.97
CA GLU A 47 11.15 -11.86 -4.33
C GLU A 47 9.71 -12.42 -4.33
N LYS A 48 9.47 -13.53 -3.63
CA LYS A 48 8.13 -14.12 -3.47
C LYS A 48 7.16 -13.15 -2.77
N LEU A 49 7.60 -12.50 -1.70
CA LEU A 49 6.83 -11.51 -0.96
C LEU A 49 6.41 -10.35 -1.88
N PHE A 50 7.37 -9.76 -2.60
CA PHE A 50 7.08 -8.63 -3.49
C PHE A 50 6.14 -9.01 -4.64
N LYS A 51 6.17 -10.26 -5.11
CA LYS A 51 5.19 -10.77 -6.08
C LYS A 51 3.77 -10.87 -5.51
N GLY A 52 3.62 -11.24 -4.23
CA GLY A 52 2.32 -11.21 -3.57
C GLY A 52 1.81 -9.77 -3.38
N ILE A 53 2.71 -8.89 -2.96
CA ILE A 53 2.41 -7.48 -2.69
C ILE A 53 2.08 -6.70 -3.97
N SER A 54 2.67 -7.06 -5.12
CA SER A 54 2.39 -6.38 -6.38
C SER A 54 0.92 -6.43 -6.80
N VAL A 55 0.18 -7.46 -6.38
CA VAL A 55 -1.28 -7.55 -6.61
C VAL A 55 -2.01 -6.50 -5.77
N ILE A 56 -1.67 -6.40 -4.49
CA ILE A 56 -2.24 -5.39 -3.57
C ILE A 56 -1.92 -3.97 -4.07
N LEU A 57 -0.70 -3.73 -4.54
CA LEU A 57 -0.32 -2.43 -5.10
C LEU A 57 -1.11 -2.09 -6.37
N ALA A 58 -1.39 -3.08 -7.21
CA ALA A 58 -2.22 -2.87 -8.40
C ALA A 58 -3.65 -2.48 -8.01
N ASP A 59 -4.26 -3.19 -7.05
CA ASP A 59 -5.60 -2.89 -6.58
C ASP A 59 -5.68 -1.49 -5.93
N LEU A 60 -4.69 -1.14 -5.11
CA LEU A 60 -4.59 0.20 -4.50
C LEU A 60 -4.43 1.30 -5.57
N ASP A 61 -3.63 1.08 -6.61
CA ASP A 61 -3.45 2.04 -7.69
C ASP A 61 -4.74 2.28 -8.47
N VAL A 62 -5.49 1.20 -8.76
CA VAL A 62 -6.81 1.26 -9.40
C VAL A 62 -7.79 2.04 -8.53
N MET A 63 -7.89 1.71 -7.23
CA MET A 63 -8.78 2.42 -6.30
C MET A 63 -8.48 3.93 -6.25
N LEU A 64 -7.19 4.29 -6.22
CA LEU A 64 -6.77 5.71 -6.26
C LEU A 64 -7.08 6.38 -7.60
N SER A 65 -7.07 5.65 -8.71
CA SER A 65 -7.43 6.19 -10.02
C SER A 65 -8.94 6.53 -10.12
N GLU A 66 -9.78 5.82 -9.37
CA GLU A 66 -11.23 5.97 -9.36
C GLU A 66 -11.74 6.93 -8.26
N THR A 67 -10.90 7.26 -7.30
CA THR A 67 -11.24 8.13 -6.16
C THR A 67 -11.45 9.57 -6.64
N LYS A 68 -12.53 10.22 -6.18
CA LYS A 68 -12.88 11.61 -6.53
C LYS A 68 -12.13 12.67 -5.69
N GLY A 69 -10.95 12.34 -5.17
CA GLY A 69 -10.18 13.17 -4.24
C GLY A 69 -8.68 12.95 -4.39
N GLU A 70 -7.89 13.79 -3.73
CA GLU A 70 -6.41 13.72 -3.79
C GLU A 70 -5.80 12.88 -2.65
N TYR A 71 -6.64 12.39 -1.73
CA TYR A 71 -6.30 11.51 -0.61
C TYR A 71 -6.94 10.13 -0.76
N ALA A 72 -6.53 9.17 0.07
CA ALA A 72 -6.80 7.75 -0.12
C ALA A 72 -8.29 7.38 -0.24
N ALA A 73 -9.17 8.12 0.42
CA ALA A 73 -10.60 7.82 0.45
C ALA A 73 -11.52 9.07 0.48
N SER A 74 -10.95 10.28 0.37
CA SER A 74 -11.68 11.53 0.58
C SER A 74 -10.97 12.72 -0.07
N THR A 75 -11.59 13.90 -0.01
CA THR A 75 -10.95 15.20 -0.30
C THR A 75 -10.11 15.72 0.87
N GLU A 76 -10.14 15.04 2.02
CA GLU A 76 -9.32 15.34 3.21
C GLU A 76 -8.50 14.11 3.62
N VAL A 77 -7.43 14.33 4.40
CA VAL A 77 -6.62 13.23 4.96
C VAL A 77 -7.45 12.41 5.94
N THR A 78 -7.40 11.08 5.78
CA THR A 78 -8.11 10.12 6.63
C THR A 78 -7.15 9.09 7.23
N ILE A 79 -7.66 8.22 8.11
CA ILE A 79 -6.88 7.11 8.64
C ILE A 79 -6.35 6.16 7.54
N ALA A 80 -7.05 6.06 6.40
CA ALA A 80 -6.63 5.25 5.26
C ALA A 80 -5.29 5.74 4.69
N ASP A 81 -5.06 7.05 4.65
CA ASP A 81 -3.80 7.62 4.19
C ASP A 81 -2.64 7.19 5.08
N PHE A 82 -2.83 7.13 6.40
CA PHE A 82 -1.80 6.69 7.33
C PHE A 82 -1.46 5.22 7.16
N TYR A 83 -2.46 4.33 7.08
CA TYR A 83 -2.22 2.90 6.85
C TYR A 83 -1.52 2.63 5.51
N MET A 84 -1.98 3.30 4.46
CA MET A 84 -1.38 3.14 3.14
C MET A 84 0.03 3.73 3.10
N LEU A 85 0.27 4.87 3.75
CA LEU A 85 1.60 5.49 3.81
C LEU A 85 2.59 4.60 4.54
N ASP A 86 2.15 4.01 5.66
CA ASP A 86 2.99 3.12 6.45
C ASP A 86 3.40 1.88 5.66
N PHE A 87 2.43 1.26 4.99
CA PHE A 87 2.67 0.11 4.13
C PHE A 87 3.60 0.45 2.97
N ILE A 88 3.34 1.56 2.27
CA ILE A 88 4.12 1.97 1.10
C ILE A 88 5.55 2.37 1.48
N ASP A 89 5.76 3.06 2.61
CA ASP A 89 7.10 3.44 3.05
C ASP A 89 7.91 2.23 3.52
N PHE A 90 7.28 1.24 4.17
CA PHE A 90 7.92 -0.05 4.43
C PHE A 90 8.40 -0.70 3.12
N LEU A 91 7.58 -0.72 2.08
CA LEU A 91 7.96 -1.32 0.81
C LEU A 91 9.10 -0.56 0.13
N ARG A 92 9.05 0.78 0.12
CA ARG A 92 10.12 1.61 -0.47
C ARG A 92 11.44 1.51 0.29
N ALA A 93 11.38 1.27 1.60
CA ALA A 93 12.56 1.02 2.41
C ALA A 93 13.28 -0.29 2.00
N ASN A 94 12.53 -1.27 1.49
CA ASN A 94 13.06 -2.59 1.09
C ASN A 94 13.27 -2.71 -0.43
N LYS A 95 12.51 -1.96 -1.24
CA LYS A 95 12.55 -1.89 -2.70
C LYS A 95 12.18 -0.47 -3.16
N PRO A 96 13.15 0.46 -3.26
CA PRO A 96 12.89 1.88 -3.52
C PRO A 96 12.04 2.19 -4.75
N GLU A 97 12.17 1.35 -5.79
CA GLU A 97 11.49 1.42 -7.07
C GLU A 97 10.09 0.77 -7.09
N CYS A 98 9.58 0.28 -5.95
CA CYS A 98 8.33 -0.48 -5.89
C CYS A 98 7.08 0.27 -6.36
N LEU A 99 7.15 1.59 -6.54
CA LEU A 99 6.04 2.43 -7.02
C LEU A 99 6.13 2.81 -8.50
N GLU A 100 7.22 2.49 -9.21
CA GLU A 100 7.40 2.93 -10.59
C GLU A 100 6.29 2.42 -11.52
N SER A 101 5.74 1.24 -11.23
CA SER A 101 4.63 0.64 -11.99
C SER A 101 3.24 1.14 -11.56
N TYR A 102 3.14 2.00 -10.53
CA TYR A 102 1.88 2.38 -9.89
C TYR A 102 1.77 3.91 -9.80
N PRO A 103 1.41 4.58 -10.92
CA PRO A 103 1.49 6.04 -11.03
C PRO A 103 0.48 6.79 -10.14
N SER A 104 -0.69 6.21 -9.86
CA SER A 104 -1.68 6.85 -8.96
C SER A 104 -1.20 6.80 -7.51
N LEU A 105 -0.62 5.70 -7.07
CA LEU A 105 0.05 5.58 -5.76
C LEU A 105 1.21 6.56 -5.63
N ALA A 106 2.08 6.64 -6.65
CA ALA A 106 3.19 7.58 -6.65
C ALA A 106 2.70 9.04 -6.58
N ARG A 107 1.65 9.39 -7.35
CA ARG A 107 1.01 10.72 -7.33
C ARG A 107 0.40 11.02 -5.97
N TRP A 108 -0.40 10.11 -5.42
CA TRP A 108 -1.03 10.25 -4.11
C TRP A 108 0.02 10.50 -3.03
N ARG A 109 1.08 9.67 -2.96
CA ARG A 109 2.13 9.82 -1.95
C ARG A 109 2.82 11.17 -2.09
N LYS A 110 3.16 11.58 -3.31
CA LYS A 110 3.76 12.90 -3.58
C LYS A 110 2.84 14.03 -3.13
N HIS A 111 1.55 13.94 -3.43
CA HIS A 111 0.55 14.92 -3.02
C HIS A 111 0.45 15.02 -1.49
N LEU A 112 0.30 13.89 -0.79
CA LEU A 112 0.20 13.83 0.66
C LEU A 112 1.42 14.47 1.35
N MET A 113 2.63 14.16 0.90
CA MET A 113 3.86 14.73 1.46
C MET A 113 4.02 16.22 1.17
N ALA A 114 3.57 16.70 0.01
CA ALA A 114 3.69 18.10 -0.36
C ALA A 114 2.66 18.99 0.34
N ASN A 115 1.45 18.48 0.56
CA ASN A 115 0.31 19.28 1.01
C ASN A 115 -0.05 19.09 2.49
N ASN A 116 0.50 18.08 3.17
CA ASN A 116 0.32 17.92 4.61
C ASN A 116 1.66 17.92 5.37
N GLN A 117 2.05 19.09 5.88
CA GLN A 117 3.30 19.29 6.60
C GLN A 117 3.41 18.46 7.89
N SER A 118 2.30 18.23 8.59
CA SER A 118 2.30 17.41 9.81
C SER A 118 2.61 15.95 9.50
N VAL A 119 1.98 15.41 8.45
CA VAL A 119 2.27 14.05 7.96
C VAL A 119 3.70 13.96 7.45
N ALA A 120 4.15 14.91 6.63
CA ALA A 120 5.52 14.92 6.11
C ALA A 120 6.58 14.93 7.22
N ARG A 121 6.38 15.76 8.27
CA ARG A 121 7.27 15.80 9.45
C ARG A 121 7.24 14.50 10.23
N PHE A 122 6.04 13.95 10.47
CA PHE A 122 5.91 12.66 11.14
C PHE A 122 6.69 11.60 10.38
N THR A 123 6.47 11.45 9.07
CA THR A 123 7.18 10.49 8.22
C THR A 123 8.69 10.67 8.23
N ALA A 124 9.18 11.92 8.12
CA ALA A 124 10.62 12.22 8.16
C ALA A 124 11.28 11.92 9.51
N SER A 125 10.51 11.93 10.60
CA SER A 125 11.00 11.60 11.94
C SER A 125 11.12 10.10 12.20
N ARG A 126 10.58 9.26 11.32
CA ARG A 126 10.57 7.80 11.51
C ARG A 126 11.94 7.21 11.21
N THR A 127 12.40 6.34 12.10
CA THR A 127 13.50 5.43 11.80
C THR A 127 12.91 4.14 11.24
N TRP A 128 13.17 3.88 9.98
CA TRP A 128 12.84 2.61 9.36
C TRP A 128 13.97 1.64 9.66
N LEU A 129 13.63 0.45 10.17
CA LEU A 129 14.52 -0.68 10.00
C LEU A 129 14.55 -0.97 8.50
N LEU A 130 15.66 -0.62 7.84
CA LEU A 130 16.00 -1.11 6.51
C LEU A 130 16.42 -2.58 6.69
N ILE A 131 15.81 -3.51 5.93
CA ILE A 131 15.97 -4.94 6.14
C ILE A 131 16.34 -5.68 4.85
#